data_AF-A0A2K1PBP0-F1
#
_entry.id   AF-A0A2K1PBP0-F1
#
_cell.length_a   1.000
_cell.length_b   1.000
_cell.length_c   1.000
_cell.angle_alpha   90.00
_cell.angle_beta   90.00
_cell.angle_gamma   90.00
#
_symmetry.space_group_name_H-M   'P 1'
#
loop_
_entity.id
_entity.type
_entity.pdbx_description
1 polymer ?
#
loop_
_entity_poly.entity_id
_entity_poly.type
_entity_poly.pdbx_seq_one_letter_code
_entity_poly.pdbx_strand_id
1 'polypeptide(L)'
;MDADLVFSIKNSDHNKIYVVRDNKILFRLKIKEPDKDKYDSYDGELDIMMDGIKNHPFDNLYFQRDNHKEKFKKSIYKVSWHGFSYNQNGNIKMPVINLKNQKNQKDLEIRHEGKIKNDKLFPFPICSLYIPKNFFDNSIKFQKIQDGIPKDNIINGKKDVFSRIDFFILPKNYSANDFFLTSASLLYLISDNTLFSREYHGEVRKLKKYHPYKSLKIIDHDILYRIVENEETYLPELDNTYSLFIHNPNNSFEVLYNRLTIIGNDRYSLRDEHDKELEKIKNIDNSND
;
A
#
# COMPACT_ATOMS: atom_id res chain seq x y z
N MET A 1 25.95 -5.18 -8.17
CA MET A 1 25.35 -3.84 -7.98
C MET A 1 25.01 -3.82 -6.51
N ASP A 2 25.95 -3.35 -5.69
CA ASP A 2 25.81 -3.39 -4.23
C ASP A 2 24.94 -2.22 -3.81
N ALA A 3 23.63 -2.42 -3.96
CA ALA A 3 22.65 -1.60 -3.27
C ALA A 3 22.55 -2.18 -1.86
N ASP A 4 23.10 -1.48 -0.89
CA ASP A 4 22.79 -1.71 0.52
C ASP A 4 21.26 -1.61 0.67
N LEU A 5 20.61 -2.76 0.68
CA LEU A 5 19.21 -2.88 1.06
C LEU A 5 19.14 -2.59 2.54
N VAL A 6 18.83 -1.35 2.90
CA VAL A 6 18.69 -0.95 4.29
C VAL A 6 17.34 -1.46 4.81
N PHE A 7 17.36 -2.69 5.33
CA PHE A 7 16.24 -3.29 6.03
C PHE A 7 16.26 -2.88 7.50
N SER A 8 15.16 -2.33 7.98
CA SER A 8 14.92 -2.22 9.41
C SER A 8 13.52 -2.76 9.69
N ILE A 9 13.43 -4.03 10.06
CA ILE A 9 12.20 -4.58 10.62
C ILE A 9 12.09 -4.03 12.04
N LYS A 10 10.96 -3.39 12.34
CA LYS A 10 10.68 -2.85 13.66
C LYS A 10 9.25 -3.20 14.06
N ASN A 11 9.11 -3.74 15.27
CA ASN A 11 7.81 -4.09 15.83
C ASN A 11 7.20 -2.85 16.49
N SER A 12 5.95 -2.57 16.17
CA SER A 12 5.19 -1.48 16.77
C SER A 12 3.80 -1.97 17.19
N ASP A 13 3.50 -1.88 18.48
CA ASP A 13 2.13 -2.05 19.00
C ASP A 13 1.20 -0.91 18.53
N HIS A 14 1.77 0.14 17.96
CA HIS A 14 1.04 1.24 17.35
C HIS A 14 0.56 0.87 15.94
N ASN A 15 -0.74 0.93 15.73
CA ASN A 15 -1.39 0.48 14.50
C ASN A 15 -1.59 1.57 13.43
N LYS A 16 -0.82 2.66 13.53
CA LYS A 16 -0.92 3.81 12.62
C LYS A 16 0.44 4.18 12.08
N ILE A 17 0.48 4.66 10.84
CA ILE A 17 1.64 5.26 10.21
C ILE A 17 1.28 6.69 9.88
N TYR A 18 2.18 7.61 10.17
CA TYR A 18 2.01 9.04 9.96
C TYR A 18 3.01 9.51 8.92
N VAL A 19 2.54 10.14 7.86
CA VAL A 19 3.40 10.88 6.95
C VAL A 19 3.44 12.32 7.42
N VAL A 20 4.65 12.83 7.65
CA VAL A 20 4.88 14.17 8.14
C VAL A 20 5.88 14.92 7.28
N ARG A 21 5.77 16.24 7.27
CA ARG A 21 6.79 17.16 6.76
C ARG A 21 6.79 18.38 7.68
N ASP A 22 7.96 18.86 8.08
CA ASP A 22 8.09 19.96 9.06
C ASP A 22 7.22 19.78 10.32
N ASN A 23 7.21 18.55 10.85
CA ASN A 23 6.42 18.14 12.01
C ASN A 23 4.88 18.25 11.87
N LYS A 24 4.39 18.50 10.65
CA LYS A 24 2.96 18.58 10.33
C LYS A 24 2.51 17.28 9.68
N ILE A 25 1.40 16.73 10.17
CA ILE A 25 0.79 15.51 9.65
C ILE A 25 0.11 15.82 8.32
N LEU A 26 0.56 15.14 7.27
CA LEU A 26 0.01 15.23 5.91
C LEU A 26 -0.92 14.05 5.62
N PHE A 27 -0.65 12.91 6.22
CA PHE A 27 -1.45 11.71 5.99
C PHE A 27 -1.31 10.75 7.16
N ARG A 28 -2.35 9.96 7.38
CA ARG A 28 -2.34 8.86 8.35
C ARG A 28 -2.91 7.61 7.70
N LEU A 29 -2.13 6.54 7.73
CA LEU A 29 -2.60 5.19 7.48
C LEU A 29 -2.89 4.53 8.83
N LYS A 30 -4.05 3.93 9.02
CA LYS A 30 -4.37 3.12 10.20
C LYS A 30 -4.76 1.73 9.74
N ILE A 31 -4.22 0.71 10.38
CA ILE A 31 -4.43 -0.69 10.03
C ILE A 31 -4.98 -1.41 11.26
N LYS A 32 -5.94 -2.31 11.05
CA LYS A 32 -6.61 -3.07 12.10
C LYS A 32 -7.00 -4.45 11.60
N GLU A 33 -7.11 -5.40 12.52
CA GLU A 33 -7.91 -6.59 12.27
C GLU A 33 -9.41 -6.23 12.17
N PRO A 34 -10.18 -6.95 11.35
CA PRO A 34 -11.63 -6.88 11.34
C PRO A 34 -12.22 -7.26 12.71
N ASP A 35 -13.42 -6.77 12.99
CA ASP A 35 -14.17 -7.14 14.19
C ASP A 35 -14.64 -8.61 14.08
N LYS A 36 -13.89 -9.53 14.71
CA LYS A 36 -14.12 -10.99 14.66
C LYS A 36 -15.50 -11.39 15.21
N ASP A 37 -16.08 -10.59 16.10
CA ASP A 37 -17.41 -10.86 16.66
C ASP A 37 -18.54 -10.56 15.65
N LYS A 38 -18.24 -9.77 14.61
CA LYS A 38 -19.21 -9.37 13.58
C LYS A 38 -18.92 -9.99 12.21
N TYR A 39 -17.68 -10.39 11.97
CA TYR A 39 -17.21 -10.76 10.66
C TYR A 39 -16.31 -12.00 10.73
N ASP A 40 -16.67 -12.97 9.90
CA ASP A 40 -15.89 -14.16 9.60
C ASP A 40 -14.64 -13.79 8.78
N SER A 41 -13.54 -13.44 9.46
CA SER A 41 -12.22 -13.23 8.86
C SER A 41 -11.29 -14.37 9.26
N TYR A 42 -10.78 -15.10 8.28
CA TYR A 42 -10.01 -16.33 8.49
C TYR A 42 -8.60 -16.27 7.89
N ASP A 43 -8.32 -15.36 6.95
CA ASP A 43 -7.14 -15.45 6.06
C ASP A 43 -6.20 -14.23 6.13
N GLY A 44 -6.26 -13.43 7.22
CA GLY A 44 -5.41 -12.25 7.39
C GLY A 44 -5.94 -10.97 6.73
N GLU A 45 -7.27 -10.88 6.57
CA GLU A 45 -7.88 -9.65 6.06
C GLU A 45 -7.73 -8.47 7.04
N LEU A 46 -7.79 -7.24 6.52
CA LEU A 46 -7.53 -6.02 7.30
C LEU A 46 -8.57 -4.93 7.04
N ASP A 47 -8.78 -4.10 8.07
CA ASP A 47 -9.41 -2.79 8.00
C ASP A 47 -8.33 -1.70 7.87
N ILE A 48 -8.40 -0.92 6.79
CA ILE A 48 -7.40 0.11 6.47
C ILE A 48 -8.11 1.47 6.38
N MET A 49 -7.64 2.45 7.14
CA MET A 49 -8.13 3.83 7.05
C MET A 49 -7.01 4.75 6.57
N MET A 50 -7.33 5.57 5.58
CA MET A 50 -6.44 6.54 4.97
C MET A 50 -7.04 7.92 5.20
N ASP A 51 -6.45 8.67 6.12
CA ASP A 51 -6.90 10.01 6.44
C ASP A 51 -5.92 11.03 5.86
N GLY A 52 -6.44 11.98 5.09
CA GLY A 52 -5.66 13.13 4.66
C GLY A 52 -5.51 14.17 5.78
N ILE A 53 -5.10 15.37 5.40
CA ILE A 53 -4.98 16.50 6.33
C ILE A 53 -6.35 16.84 6.90
N LYS A 54 -6.34 17.16 8.19
CA LYS A 54 -7.57 17.57 8.89
C LYS A 54 -8.21 18.76 8.19
N ASN A 55 -9.47 18.61 7.80
CA ASN A 55 -10.28 19.65 7.13
C ASN A 55 -9.70 20.13 5.80
N HIS A 56 -8.85 19.36 5.14
CA HIS A 56 -8.39 19.65 3.78
C HIS A 56 -8.52 18.38 2.92
N PRO A 57 -9.28 18.41 1.82
CA PRO A 57 -9.49 17.24 0.98
C PRO A 57 -8.24 16.91 0.17
N PHE A 58 -8.19 15.73 -0.41
CA PHE A 58 -7.24 15.46 -1.50
C PHE A 58 -7.64 16.29 -2.72
N ASP A 59 -6.66 16.93 -3.38
CA ASP A 59 -6.87 17.70 -4.62
C ASP A 59 -7.35 16.77 -5.74
N ASN A 60 -6.71 15.60 -5.82
CA ASN A 60 -7.11 14.51 -6.70
C ASN A 60 -7.18 13.20 -5.92
N LEU A 61 -8.25 12.45 -6.16
CA LEU A 61 -8.37 11.07 -5.71
C LEU A 61 -8.73 10.19 -6.91
N TYR A 62 -7.93 9.14 -7.09
CA TYR A 62 -8.14 8.14 -8.12
C TYR A 62 -8.25 6.77 -7.50
N PHE A 63 -9.13 5.95 -8.07
CA PHE A 63 -9.21 4.53 -7.78
C PHE A 63 -8.82 3.74 -9.02
N GLN A 64 -7.91 2.80 -8.85
CA GLN A 64 -7.53 1.86 -9.89
C GLN A 64 -8.59 0.76 -10.01
N ARG A 65 -9.24 0.67 -11.17
CA ARG A 65 -10.06 -0.48 -11.58
C ARG A 65 -9.17 -1.52 -12.26
N ASP A 66 -9.76 -2.60 -12.75
CA ASP A 66 -9.01 -3.65 -13.44
C ASP A 66 -8.32 -3.11 -14.71
N ASN A 67 -9.05 -2.40 -15.58
CA ASN A 67 -8.55 -2.00 -16.89
C ASN A 67 -8.43 -0.48 -17.10
N HIS A 68 -8.70 0.33 -16.08
CA HIS A 68 -8.57 1.78 -16.13
C HIS A 68 -8.46 2.38 -14.72
N LYS A 69 -8.20 3.67 -14.65
CA LYS A 69 -8.29 4.47 -13.42
C LYS A 69 -9.50 5.40 -13.47
N GLU A 70 -10.14 5.59 -12.33
CA GLU A 70 -11.33 6.42 -12.18
C GLU A 70 -11.02 7.60 -11.27
N LYS A 71 -11.19 8.84 -11.79
CA LYS A 71 -11.08 10.06 -10.98
C LYS A 71 -12.36 10.29 -10.21
N PHE A 72 -12.26 10.46 -8.90
CA PHE A 72 -13.38 10.90 -8.09
C PHE A 72 -13.49 12.44 -8.08
N LYS A 73 -14.69 12.97 -8.36
CA LYS A 73 -14.89 14.41 -8.60
C LYS A 73 -15.26 15.23 -7.36
N LYS A 74 -15.78 14.61 -6.30
CA LYS A 74 -16.15 15.35 -5.07
C LYS A 74 -14.97 15.40 -4.09
N SER A 75 -15.00 16.35 -3.17
CA SER A 75 -13.97 16.51 -2.15
C SER A 75 -13.98 15.34 -1.15
N ILE A 76 -12.92 14.53 -1.18
CA ILE A 76 -12.72 13.43 -0.24
C ILE A 76 -11.64 13.78 0.75
N TYR A 77 -11.91 13.49 2.01
CA TYR A 77 -11.02 13.77 3.14
C TYR A 77 -10.46 12.48 3.73
N LYS A 78 -11.21 11.38 3.59
CA LYS A 78 -10.88 10.10 4.19
C LYS A 78 -11.34 8.96 3.31
N VAL A 79 -10.60 7.87 3.37
CA VAL A 79 -10.94 6.60 2.76
C VAL A 79 -10.90 5.54 3.85
N SER A 80 -11.87 4.63 3.84
CA SER A 80 -11.77 3.41 4.63
C SER A 80 -12.00 2.21 3.73
N TRP A 81 -11.09 1.27 3.79
CA TRP A 81 -11.13 0.03 3.08
C TRP A 81 -11.36 -1.10 4.08
N HIS A 82 -12.52 -1.74 3.94
CA HIS A 82 -12.88 -2.97 4.63
C HIS A 82 -12.46 -4.14 3.73
N GLY A 83 -11.29 -4.71 4.00
CA GLY A 83 -10.60 -5.69 3.15
C GLY A 83 -11.08 -7.12 3.29
N PHE A 84 -12.25 -7.35 3.88
CA PHE A 84 -12.82 -8.66 4.16
C PHE A 84 -14.19 -8.82 3.53
N SER A 85 -14.60 -10.08 3.33
CA SER A 85 -16.00 -10.40 3.06
C SER A 85 -16.71 -10.70 4.35
N TYR A 86 -18.04 -10.58 4.35
CA TYR A 86 -18.85 -11.05 5.47
C TYR A 86 -20.23 -11.50 4.99
N ASN A 87 -20.84 -12.42 5.74
CA ASN A 87 -22.21 -12.84 5.48
C ASN A 87 -23.20 -11.84 6.10
N GLN A 88 -24.16 -11.38 5.30
CA GLN A 88 -25.27 -10.57 5.77
C GLN A 88 -26.58 -11.14 5.22
N ASN A 89 -27.40 -11.71 6.11
CA ASN A 89 -28.68 -12.33 5.78
C ASN A 89 -28.58 -13.37 4.64
N GLY A 90 -27.58 -14.24 4.71
CA GLY A 90 -27.33 -15.28 3.71
C GLY A 90 -26.59 -14.81 2.45
N ASN A 91 -26.27 -13.52 2.33
CA ASN A 91 -25.54 -12.97 1.19
C ASN A 91 -24.11 -12.60 1.57
N ILE A 92 -23.12 -13.12 0.85
CA ILE A 92 -21.73 -12.71 1.01
C ILE A 92 -21.55 -11.31 0.45
N LYS A 93 -21.17 -10.36 1.31
CA LYS A 93 -20.78 -9.01 0.93
C LYS A 93 -19.30 -9.00 0.60
N MET A 94 -18.97 -8.42 -0.55
CA MET A 94 -17.60 -8.24 -1.00
C MET A 94 -16.89 -7.12 -0.23
N PRO A 95 -15.54 -7.14 -0.16
CA PRO A 95 -14.72 -6.05 0.31
C PRO A 95 -15.13 -4.71 -0.29
N VAL A 96 -14.90 -3.65 0.47
CA VAL A 96 -15.44 -2.34 0.11
C VAL A 96 -14.52 -1.20 0.51
N ILE A 97 -14.39 -0.24 -0.41
CA ILE A 97 -13.71 1.03 -0.22
C ILE A 97 -14.77 2.12 -0.13
N ASN A 98 -14.81 2.80 1.00
CA ASN A 98 -15.71 3.92 1.26
C ASN A 98 -14.94 5.23 1.13
N LEU A 99 -15.40 6.09 0.23
CA LEU A 99 -14.91 7.47 0.10
C LEU A 99 -15.77 8.39 0.97
N LYS A 100 -15.14 9.17 1.84
CA LYS A 100 -15.83 9.95 2.86
C LYS A 100 -15.55 11.44 2.76
N ASN A 101 -16.60 12.22 2.91
CA ASN A 101 -16.53 13.68 2.97
C ASN A 101 -16.06 14.19 4.35
N GLN A 102 -16.02 15.52 4.52
CA GLN A 102 -15.55 16.16 5.74
C GLN A 102 -16.33 15.75 7.00
N LYS A 103 -17.64 15.50 6.88
CA LYS A 103 -18.52 15.06 7.97
C LYS A 103 -18.39 13.56 8.25
N ASN A 104 -17.41 12.88 7.63
CA ASN A 104 -17.22 11.44 7.71
C ASN A 104 -18.40 10.62 7.16
N GLN A 105 -19.25 11.24 6.34
CA GLN A 105 -20.36 10.57 5.66
C GLN A 105 -19.84 9.90 4.39
N LYS A 106 -20.41 8.74 4.04
CA LYS A 106 -20.05 7.98 2.83
C LYS A 106 -20.65 8.69 1.61
N ASP A 107 -19.78 9.21 0.74
CA ASP A 107 -20.18 9.82 -0.53
C ASP A 107 -20.23 8.80 -1.67
N LEU A 108 -19.36 7.79 -1.61
CA LEU A 108 -19.31 6.69 -2.56
C LEU A 108 -18.84 5.40 -1.87
N GLU A 109 -19.44 4.28 -2.29
CA GLU A 109 -19.08 2.94 -1.89
C GLU A 109 -18.60 2.17 -3.13
N ILE A 110 -17.38 1.65 -3.09
CA ILE A 110 -16.76 0.92 -4.20
C ILE A 110 -16.52 -0.52 -3.73
N ARG A 111 -17.27 -1.47 -4.30
CA ARG A 111 -17.05 -2.90 -4.05
C ARG A 111 -15.97 -3.43 -5.00
N HIS A 112 -15.15 -4.33 -4.49
CA HIS A 112 -14.07 -4.98 -5.24
C HIS A 112 -13.83 -6.38 -4.71
N GLU A 113 -13.10 -7.19 -5.47
CA GLU A 113 -12.84 -8.58 -5.10
C GLU A 113 -11.57 -8.78 -4.30
N GLY A 114 -10.68 -7.78 -4.29
CA GLY A 114 -9.37 -8.00 -3.71
C GLY A 114 -9.33 -7.96 -2.19
N LYS A 115 -8.59 -8.94 -1.66
CA LYS A 115 -8.33 -9.16 -0.25
C LYS A 115 -6.85 -9.45 -0.10
N ILE A 116 -6.29 -9.06 1.04
CA ILE A 116 -4.97 -9.53 1.44
C ILE A 116 -5.16 -10.98 1.89
N LYS A 117 -4.48 -11.91 1.20
CA LYS A 117 -4.62 -13.35 1.45
C LYS A 117 -3.25 -13.98 1.65
N ASN A 118 -3.19 -14.96 2.54
CA ASN A 118 -1.96 -15.69 2.88
C ASN A 118 -1.44 -16.60 1.75
N ASP A 119 -2.28 -16.97 0.79
CA ASP A 119 -1.91 -17.80 -0.37
C ASP A 119 -1.35 -16.99 -1.56
N LYS A 120 -1.17 -15.68 -1.41
CA LYS A 120 -0.69 -14.76 -2.45
C LYS A 120 0.50 -13.95 -1.94
N LEU A 121 1.71 -14.53 -2.03
CA LEU A 121 2.92 -14.01 -1.39
C LEU A 121 3.55 -12.76 -2.04
N PHE A 122 2.83 -12.02 -2.89
CA PHE A 122 3.30 -10.74 -3.42
C PHE A 122 2.78 -9.59 -2.56
N PRO A 123 3.59 -8.54 -2.28
CA PRO A 123 3.12 -7.37 -1.54
C PRO A 123 1.94 -6.70 -2.24
N PHE A 124 0.84 -6.55 -1.51
CA PHE A 124 -0.40 -5.97 -2.01
C PHE A 124 -0.28 -4.44 -2.05
N PRO A 125 -0.36 -3.79 -3.22
CA PRO A 125 -0.36 -2.34 -3.28
C PRO A 125 -1.66 -1.79 -2.69
N ILE A 126 -1.55 -0.83 -1.78
CA ILE A 126 -2.69 -0.25 -1.08
C ILE A 126 -3.01 1.12 -1.65
N CYS A 127 -2.08 2.05 -1.52
CA CYS A 127 -2.22 3.39 -2.05
C CYS A 127 -0.87 4.03 -2.30
N SER A 128 -0.87 5.04 -3.16
CA SER A 128 0.21 5.98 -3.36
C SER A 128 -0.24 7.37 -2.95
N LEU A 129 0.49 8.00 -2.03
CA LEU A 129 0.28 9.37 -1.60
C LEU A 129 1.23 10.29 -2.36
N TYR A 130 0.68 11.30 -3.04
CA TYR A 130 1.42 12.32 -3.75
C TYR A 130 1.43 13.61 -2.93
N ILE A 131 2.62 14.19 -2.76
CA ILE A 131 2.84 15.36 -1.91
C ILE A 131 3.61 16.41 -2.73
N PRO A 132 3.04 17.61 -2.97
CA PRO A 132 3.66 18.63 -3.80
C PRO A 132 4.87 19.27 -3.09
N LYS A 133 5.77 19.91 -3.83
CA LYS A 133 6.94 20.63 -3.29
C LYS A 133 6.52 21.72 -2.29
N ASN A 134 5.65 22.62 -2.74
CA ASN A 134 5.24 23.82 -2.02
C ASN A 134 3.87 23.61 -1.37
N PHE A 135 3.84 22.80 -0.31
CA PHE A 135 2.57 22.34 0.25
C PHE A 135 2.04 23.16 1.44
N PHE A 136 2.89 23.99 2.05
CA PHE A 136 2.51 24.76 3.22
C PHE A 136 1.98 26.13 2.82
N ASP A 137 0.68 26.18 2.53
CA ASP A 137 -0.07 27.44 2.52
C ASP A 137 -0.64 27.72 3.93
N ASN A 138 -0.66 29.00 4.31
CA ASN A 138 -1.23 29.48 5.57
C ASN A 138 -2.74 29.19 5.69
N SER A 139 -3.42 28.89 4.58
CA SER A 139 -4.83 28.50 4.55
C SER A 139 -5.11 27.11 5.15
N ILE A 140 -4.10 26.22 5.19
CA ILE A 140 -4.29 24.82 5.61
C ILE A 140 -3.94 24.66 7.09
N LYS A 141 -4.91 24.15 7.88
CA LYS A 141 -4.75 23.89 9.32
C LYS A 141 -4.16 22.50 9.57
N PHE A 142 -2.83 22.43 9.57
CA PHE A 142 -2.11 21.19 9.87
C PHE A 142 -2.18 20.80 11.36
N GLN A 143 -2.34 19.51 11.63
CA GLN A 143 -2.07 18.95 12.95
C GLN A 143 -0.58 18.68 13.07
N LYS A 144 0.00 18.93 14.24
CA LYS A 144 1.37 18.53 14.55
C LYS A 144 1.40 17.09 15.04
N ILE A 145 2.52 16.41 14.86
CA ILE A 145 2.74 15.13 15.53
C ILE A 145 2.68 15.34 17.04
N GLN A 146 2.15 14.35 17.77
CA GLN A 146 2.08 14.39 19.23
C GLN A 146 3.25 13.60 19.82
N ASP A 147 3.65 13.98 21.03
CA ASP A 147 4.61 13.22 21.81
C ASP A 147 4.05 11.81 22.12
N GLY A 148 4.91 10.80 22.12
CA GLY A 148 4.55 9.41 22.37
C GLY A 148 4.18 8.58 21.13
N ILE A 149 4.14 9.17 19.92
CA ILE A 149 4.09 8.38 18.69
C ILE A 149 5.48 7.76 18.44
N PRO A 150 5.59 6.44 18.25
CA PRO A 150 6.88 5.80 17.99
C PRO A 150 7.52 6.38 16.73
N LYS A 151 8.82 6.66 16.77
CA LYS A 151 9.56 7.28 15.65
C LYS A 151 9.45 6.46 14.36
N ASP A 152 9.36 5.14 14.48
CA ASP A 152 9.33 4.22 13.35
C ASP A 152 7.99 4.24 12.59
N ASN A 153 6.94 4.71 13.26
CA ASN A 153 5.63 4.94 12.67
C ASN A 153 5.54 6.30 11.95
N ILE A 154 6.63 7.07 11.90
CA ILE A 154 6.67 8.41 11.32
C ILE A 154 7.54 8.40 10.06
N ILE A 155 6.89 8.60 8.92
CA ILE A 155 7.54 8.78 7.61
C ILE A 155 7.76 10.27 7.40
N ASN A 156 9.03 10.70 7.43
CA ASN A 156 9.41 12.08 7.20
C ASN A 156 9.65 12.35 5.71
N GLY A 157 8.76 13.12 5.08
CA GLY A 157 8.95 13.64 3.73
C GLY A 157 9.91 14.83 3.74
N LYS A 158 10.75 14.94 2.70
CA LYS A 158 11.66 16.08 2.55
C LYS A 158 10.88 17.35 2.22
N LYS A 159 11.41 18.47 2.73
CA LYS A 159 10.89 19.81 2.45
C LYS A 159 11.21 20.21 1.00
N ASP A 160 10.32 20.99 0.38
CA ASP A 160 10.48 21.57 -0.96
C ASP A 160 10.75 20.54 -2.08
N VAL A 161 10.34 19.28 -1.84
CA VAL A 161 10.51 18.14 -2.74
C VAL A 161 9.15 17.55 -3.05
N PHE A 162 8.93 17.19 -4.32
CA PHE A 162 7.77 16.41 -4.71
C PHE A 162 8.04 14.96 -4.34
N SER A 163 7.12 14.36 -3.61
CA SER A 163 7.27 13.00 -3.10
C SER A 163 6.03 12.19 -3.43
N ARG A 164 6.23 10.99 -3.97
CA ARG A 164 5.25 9.91 -3.96
C ARG A 164 5.64 8.91 -2.88
N ILE A 165 4.70 8.50 -2.04
CA ILE A 165 4.90 7.45 -1.03
C ILE A 165 3.97 6.30 -1.36
N ASP A 166 4.57 5.17 -1.73
CA ASP A 166 3.84 3.96 -2.10
C ASP A 166 3.74 3.05 -0.86
N PHE A 167 2.54 2.57 -0.55
CA PHE A 167 2.27 1.67 0.57
C PHE A 167 1.85 0.29 0.07
N PHE A 168 2.46 -0.75 0.63
CA PHE A 168 2.14 -2.15 0.36
C PHE A 168 1.98 -2.91 1.66
N ILE A 169 1.19 -3.98 1.62
CA ILE A 169 1.00 -4.88 2.76
C ILE A 169 1.36 -6.29 2.33
N LEU A 170 2.20 -6.95 3.11
CA LEU A 170 2.46 -8.38 2.94
C LEU A 170 1.34 -9.21 3.59
N PRO A 171 1.07 -10.42 3.08
CA PRO A 171 0.20 -11.37 3.75
C PRO A 171 0.55 -11.59 5.21
N LYS A 172 -0.41 -12.12 5.98
CA LYS A 172 -0.23 -12.39 7.40
C LYS A 172 0.93 -13.36 7.58
N ASN A 173 1.79 -13.09 8.55
CA ASN A 173 2.96 -13.91 8.89
C ASN A 173 4.01 -14.06 7.76
N TYR A 174 3.89 -13.35 6.64
CA TYR A 174 4.92 -13.32 5.61
C TYR A 174 5.80 -12.07 5.78
N SER A 175 7.08 -12.27 6.11
CA SER A 175 7.95 -11.16 6.48
C SER A 175 8.52 -10.42 5.26
N ALA A 176 8.89 -9.16 5.47
CA ALA A 176 9.63 -8.39 4.49
C ALA A 176 10.93 -9.09 4.09
N ASN A 177 11.64 -9.70 5.05
CA ASN A 177 12.88 -10.43 4.78
C ASN A 177 12.64 -11.59 3.82
N ASP A 178 11.61 -12.41 4.06
CA ASP A 178 11.27 -13.53 3.18
C ASP A 178 10.96 -13.03 1.77
N PHE A 179 10.18 -11.96 1.66
CA PHE A 179 9.89 -11.34 0.36
C PHE A 179 11.14 -10.86 -0.37
N PHE A 180 12.08 -10.19 0.32
CA PHE A 180 13.28 -9.65 -0.31
C PHE A 180 14.31 -10.71 -0.73
N LEU A 181 14.16 -11.96 -0.26
CA LEU A 181 14.93 -13.09 -0.76
C LEU A 181 14.39 -13.62 -2.10
N THR A 182 13.21 -13.17 -2.54
CA THR A 182 12.61 -13.61 -3.80
C THR A 182 13.06 -12.78 -5.01
N SER A 183 13.02 -13.37 -6.20
CA SER A 183 13.30 -12.69 -7.47
C SER A 183 12.25 -11.59 -7.79
N ALA A 184 11.03 -11.74 -7.28
CA ALA A 184 9.97 -10.74 -7.42
C ALA A 184 10.33 -9.39 -6.76
N SER A 185 11.12 -9.42 -5.68
CA SER A 185 11.56 -8.20 -4.98
C SER A 185 12.33 -7.24 -5.88
N LEU A 186 13.13 -7.75 -6.82
CA LEU A 186 13.87 -6.93 -7.77
C LEU A 186 12.92 -6.11 -8.64
N LEU A 187 11.82 -6.69 -9.10
CA LEU A 187 10.82 -5.98 -9.89
C LEU A 187 10.20 -4.84 -9.09
N TYR A 188 9.85 -5.07 -7.82
CA TYR A 188 9.34 -4.02 -6.94
C TYR A 188 10.36 -2.89 -6.76
N LEU A 189 11.64 -3.22 -6.57
CA LEU A 189 12.70 -2.23 -6.32
C LEU A 189 12.94 -1.29 -7.50
N ILE A 190 12.87 -1.81 -8.73
CA ILE A 190 13.23 -1.03 -9.92
C ILE A 190 12.05 -0.39 -10.63
N SER A 191 10.82 -0.85 -10.39
CA SER A 191 9.67 -0.48 -11.21
C SER A 191 8.77 0.57 -10.58
N ASP A 192 8.18 1.40 -11.42
CA ASP A 192 7.05 2.26 -11.07
C ASP A 192 5.77 1.43 -10.80
N ASN A 193 4.71 2.07 -10.33
CA ASN A 193 3.44 1.43 -9.97
C ASN A 193 2.67 0.89 -11.19
N THR A 194 3.12 1.19 -12.42
CA THR A 194 2.63 0.49 -13.63
C THR A 194 2.81 -1.01 -13.54
N LEU A 195 3.82 -1.48 -12.80
CA LEU A 195 4.07 -2.89 -12.54
C LEU A 195 2.87 -3.59 -11.92
N PHE A 196 2.09 -2.88 -11.09
CA PHE A 196 0.97 -3.44 -10.35
C PHE A 196 -0.38 -3.10 -10.99
N SER A 197 -0.37 -2.79 -12.28
CA SER A 197 -1.56 -2.34 -13.00
C SER A 197 -1.89 -3.23 -14.19
N ARG A 198 -3.13 -3.71 -14.21
CA ARG A 198 -3.68 -4.41 -15.37
C ARG A 198 -3.96 -3.49 -16.55
N GLU A 199 -4.31 -2.21 -16.33
CA GLU A 199 -4.37 -1.17 -17.37
C GLU A 199 -3.05 -1.08 -18.17
N TYR A 200 -1.92 -1.31 -17.50
CA TYR A 200 -0.59 -1.26 -18.11
C TYR A 200 0.03 -2.65 -18.31
N HIS A 201 -0.75 -3.72 -18.18
CA HIS A 201 -0.28 -5.10 -18.31
C HIS A 201 0.97 -5.43 -17.45
N GLY A 202 1.10 -4.78 -16.29
CA GLY A 202 2.27 -4.92 -15.42
C GLY A 202 3.58 -4.43 -16.06
N GLU A 203 3.54 -3.42 -16.92
CA GLU A 203 4.73 -2.87 -17.59
C GLU A 203 5.84 -2.50 -16.57
N VAL A 204 7.05 -3.00 -16.80
CA VAL A 204 8.23 -2.65 -15.99
C VAL A 204 8.79 -1.34 -16.51
N ARG A 205 8.29 -0.24 -15.94
CA ARG A 205 8.85 1.09 -16.15
C ARG A 205 9.87 1.37 -15.08
N LYS A 206 11.13 1.46 -15.47
CA LYS A 206 12.24 1.62 -14.55
C LYS A 206 12.25 3.04 -13.95
N LEU A 207 12.37 3.13 -12.63
CA LEU A 207 12.63 4.39 -11.94
C LEU A 207 14.04 4.90 -12.27
N LYS A 208 14.21 6.23 -12.35
CA LYS A 208 15.50 6.86 -12.68
C LYS A 208 16.54 6.58 -11.61
N LYS A 209 16.11 6.45 -10.35
CA LYS A 209 16.94 6.17 -9.19
C LYS A 209 16.40 4.95 -8.43
N TYR A 210 17.29 4.36 -7.64
CA TYR A 210 16.91 3.33 -6.67
C TYR A 210 16.23 3.97 -5.46
N HIS A 211 15.06 3.47 -5.09
CA HIS A 211 14.30 3.92 -3.92
C HIS A 211 14.09 2.73 -2.97
N PRO A 212 14.86 2.64 -1.88
CA PRO A 212 14.79 1.49 -0.99
C PRO A 212 13.43 1.43 -0.31
N TYR A 213 12.90 0.20 -0.20
CA TYR A 213 11.76 -0.07 0.65
C TYR A 213 12.18 -0.11 2.10
N LYS A 214 11.30 0.39 2.95
CA LYS A 214 11.34 0.24 4.40
C LYS A 214 10.16 -0.62 4.81
N SER A 215 10.32 -1.39 5.88
CA SER A 215 9.26 -2.20 6.46
C SER A 215 8.91 -1.72 7.87
N LEU A 216 7.68 -1.96 8.27
CA LEU A 216 7.19 -1.78 9.63
C LEU A 216 6.22 -2.91 9.93
N LYS A 217 6.43 -3.63 11.03
CA LYS A 217 5.50 -4.67 11.46
C LYS A 217 4.35 -4.03 12.23
N ILE A 218 3.13 -4.21 11.75
CA ILE A 218 1.90 -3.80 12.41
C ILE A 218 1.01 -5.03 12.55
N ILE A 219 0.72 -5.42 13.79
CA ILE A 219 0.00 -6.68 14.10
C ILE A 219 0.83 -7.85 13.53
N ASP A 220 0.24 -8.69 12.70
CA ASP A 220 0.85 -9.87 12.10
C ASP A 220 1.27 -9.64 10.64
N HIS A 221 1.32 -8.38 10.20
CA HIS A 221 1.65 -8.00 8.82
C HIS A 221 2.85 -7.07 8.77
N ASP A 222 3.72 -7.31 7.78
CA ASP A 222 4.76 -6.36 7.41
C ASP A 222 4.21 -5.37 6.37
N ILE A 223 4.32 -4.09 6.70
CA ILE A 223 3.92 -2.98 5.83
C ILE A 223 5.17 -2.44 5.14
N LEU A 224 5.22 -2.55 3.82
CA LEU A 224 6.30 -1.98 3.03
C LEU A 224 5.94 -0.59 2.57
N TYR A 225 6.90 0.33 2.60
CA TYR A 225 6.75 1.63 1.96
C TYR A 225 8.04 2.09 1.32
N ARG A 226 7.93 2.88 0.26
CA ARG A 226 9.07 3.60 -0.35
C ARG A 226 8.68 5.04 -0.60
N ILE A 227 9.68 5.92 -0.62
CA ILE A 227 9.53 7.34 -0.93
C ILE A 227 10.24 7.59 -2.26
N VAL A 228 9.47 7.94 -3.30
CA VAL A 228 9.97 8.29 -4.62
C VAL A 228 9.98 9.80 -4.76
N GLU A 229 11.15 10.41 -4.94
CA GLU A 229 11.34 11.86 -4.91
C GLU A 229 11.81 12.42 -6.26
N ASN A 230 11.16 13.49 -6.73
CA ASN A 230 11.50 14.21 -7.96
C ASN A 230 11.66 13.30 -9.19
N GLU A 231 10.89 12.21 -9.26
CA GLU A 231 10.77 11.40 -10.46
C GLU A 231 9.52 11.79 -11.23
N GLU A 232 9.58 11.69 -12.56
CA GLU A 232 8.41 11.82 -13.40
C GLU A 232 7.44 10.69 -13.06
N THR A 233 6.21 11.06 -12.70
CA THR A 233 5.12 10.10 -12.49
C THR A 233 4.50 9.75 -13.85
N TYR A 234 4.10 8.49 -14.04
CA TYR A 234 3.29 8.11 -15.20
C TYR A 234 1.83 8.58 -15.10
N LEU A 235 1.46 9.14 -13.95
CA LEU A 235 0.18 9.78 -13.68
C LEU A 235 0.42 11.30 -13.62
N PRO A 236 0.62 11.98 -14.76
CA PRO A 236 0.93 13.41 -14.79
C PRO A 236 -0.15 14.26 -14.12
N GLU A 237 -1.40 13.79 -14.09
CA GLU A 237 -2.49 14.43 -13.35
C GLU A 237 -2.31 14.48 -11.83
N LEU A 238 -1.40 13.66 -11.28
CA LEU A 238 -1.06 13.61 -9.85
C LEU A 238 0.28 14.31 -9.56
N ASP A 239 0.98 14.74 -10.61
CA ASP A 239 2.29 15.34 -10.46
C ASP A 239 2.17 16.66 -9.70
N ASN A 240 2.99 16.80 -8.67
CA ASN A 240 3.04 17.99 -7.84
C ASN A 240 1.66 18.48 -7.34
N THR A 241 0.73 17.56 -7.05
CA THR A 241 -0.55 17.83 -6.37
C THR A 241 -0.67 16.99 -5.10
N TYR A 242 -1.48 17.44 -4.13
CA TYR A 242 -1.76 16.63 -2.95
C TYR A 242 -2.85 15.61 -3.27
N SER A 243 -2.45 14.36 -3.48
CA SER A 243 -3.33 13.38 -4.12
C SER A 243 -3.18 11.98 -3.57
N LEU A 244 -4.26 11.20 -3.70
CA LEU A 244 -4.30 9.80 -3.29
C LEU A 244 -4.68 8.93 -4.48
N PHE A 245 -3.80 7.99 -4.82
CA PHE A 245 -4.10 6.94 -5.79
C PHE A 245 -4.30 5.63 -5.04
N ILE A 246 -5.53 5.12 -5.03
CA ILE A 246 -5.87 3.85 -4.38
C ILE A 246 -5.68 2.74 -5.40
N HIS A 247 -4.84 1.76 -5.06
CA HIS A 247 -4.56 0.63 -5.94
C HIS A 247 -5.65 -0.43 -5.86
N ASN A 248 -5.78 -1.21 -6.93
CA ASN A 248 -6.55 -2.45 -6.86
C ASN A 248 -5.63 -3.55 -6.27
N PRO A 249 -5.94 -4.07 -5.07
CA PRO A 249 -5.12 -5.11 -4.45
C PRO A 249 -4.93 -6.38 -5.29
N ASN A 250 -5.89 -6.74 -6.14
CA ASN A 250 -5.80 -7.98 -6.94
C ASN A 250 -4.82 -7.86 -8.12
N ASN A 251 -4.61 -6.65 -8.62
CA ASN A 251 -3.88 -6.47 -9.87
C ASN A 251 -2.44 -6.99 -9.78
N SER A 252 -1.78 -6.80 -8.63
CA SER A 252 -0.39 -7.23 -8.41
C SER A 252 -0.19 -8.72 -8.65
N PHE A 253 -0.97 -9.57 -7.98
CA PHE A 253 -0.89 -11.02 -8.16
C PHE A 253 -1.24 -11.42 -9.60
N GLU A 254 -2.30 -10.84 -10.17
CA GLU A 254 -2.77 -11.20 -11.52
C GLU A 254 -1.75 -10.89 -12.62
N VAL A 255 -0.99 -9.79 -12.50
CA VAL A 255 0.02 -9.43 -13.51
C VAL A 255 1.40 -10.05 -13.25
N LEU A 256 1.71 -10.41 -12.00
CA LEU A 256 3.03 -10.91 -11.63
C LEU A 256 3.11 -12.44 -11.58
N TYR A 257 2.06 -13.13 -11.15
CA TYR A 257 2.15 -14.56 -10.84
C TYR A 257 2.67 -15.41 -12.01
N ASN A 258 2.16 -15.18 -13.23
CA ASN A 258 2.60 -15.95 -14.40
C ASN A 258 3.80 -15.33 -15.14
N ARG A 259 4.49 -14.37 -14.52
CA ARG A 259 5.56 -13.63 -15.18
C ARG A 259 6.86 -14.42 -15.18
N LEU A 260 7.55 -14.36 -16.32
CA LEU A 260 8.96 -14.70 -16.41
C LEU A 260 9.80 -13.44 -16.20
N THR A 261 10.77 -13.51 -15.29
CA THR A 261 11.74 -12.44 -15.06
C THR A 261 13.15 -12.92 -15.40
N ILE A 262 14.00 -11.98 -15.82
CA ILE A 262 15.40 -12.24 -16.15
C ILE A 262 16.26 -11.45 -15.18
N ILE A 263 17.11 -12.13 -14.42
CA ILE A 263 18.08 -11.52 -13.50
C ILE A 263 19.47 -11.98 -13.93
N GLY A 264 20.27 -11.05 -14.46
CA GLY A 264 21.53 -11.41 -15.12
C GLY A 264 21.26 -12.25 -16.37
N ASN A 265 21.78 -13.48 -16.39
CA ASN A 265 21.55 -14.45 -17.48
C ASN A 265 20.48 -15.50 -17.14
N ASP A 266 19.97 -15.49 -15.91
CA ASP A 266 19.08 -16.53 -15.40
C ASP A 266 17.62 -16.12 -15.57
N ARG A 267 16.77 -17.10 -15.90
CA ARG A 267 15.32 -16.93 -16.04
C ARG A 267 14.62 -17.50 -14.82
N TYR A 268 13.73 -16.72 -14.25
CA TYR A 268 12.93 -17.12 -13.09
C TYR A 268 11.44 -17.07 -13.45
N SER A 269 10.72 -18.13 -13.12
CA SER A 269 9.26 -18.17 -13.10
C SER A 269 8.79 -17.67 -11.74
N LEU A 270 8.08 -16.54 -11.71
CA LEU A 270 7.55 -16.01 -10.45
C LEU A 270 6.49 -16.94 -9.85
N ARG A 271 5.81 -17.74 -10.68
CA ARG A 271 4.88 -18.78 -10.23
C ARG A 271 5.63 -19.85 -9.45
N ASP A 272 6.68 -20.41 -10.03
CA ASP A 272 7.39 -21.55 -9.44
C ASP A 272 8.03 -21.16 -8.12
N GLU A 273 8.57 -19.93 -8.04
CA GLU A 273 9.12 -19.38 -6.81
C GLU A 273 8.04 -19.13 -5.75
N HIS A 274 6.91 -18.54 -6.16
CA HIS A 274 5.76 -18.34 -5.29
C HIS A 274 5.25 -19.66 -4.69
N ASP A 275 5.02 -20.66 -5.54
CA ASP A 275 4.44 -21.94 -5.13
C ASP A 275 5.38 -22.69 -4.19
N LYS A 276 6.69 -22.65 -4.47
CA LYS A 276 7.72 -23.21 -3.59
C LYS A 276 7.77 -22.52 -2.23
N GLU A 277 7.70 -21.19 -2.19
CA GLU A 277 7.72 -20.46 -0.92
C GLU A 277 6.43 -20.70 -0.12
N LEU A 278 5.28 -20.79 -0.79
CA LEU A 278 4.00 -21.11 -0.16
C LEU A 278 4.00 -22.53 0.44
N GLU A 279 4.56 -23.52 -0.26
CA GLU A 279 4.76 -24.87 0.29
C GLU A 279 5.68 -24.88 1.50
N LYS A 280 6.78 -24.13 1.46
CA LYS A 280 7.72 -23.99 2.58
C LYS A 280 7.02 -23.42 3.82
N ILE A 281 6.22 -22.37 3.67
CA ILE A 281 5.46 -21.76 4.79
C ILE A 281 4.48 -22.78 5.38
N LYS A 282 3.68 -23.46 4.53
CA LYS A 282 2.73 -24.49 4.98
C LYS A 282 3.39 -25.64 5.74
N ASN A 283 4.58 -26.05 5.32
CA ASN A 283 5.32 -27.13 5.98
C ASN A 283 5.89 -26.70 7.34
N ILE A 284 6.24 -25.42 7.52
CA ILE A 284 6.69 -24.89 8.82
C ILE A 284 5.51 -24.86 9.80
N ASP A 285 4.35 -24.39 9.37
CA ASP A 285 3.15 -24.34 10.22
C ASP A 285 2.75 -25.75 10.70
N ASN A 286 2.76 -26.75 9.81
CA ASN A 286 2.47 -28.15 10.16
C ASN A 286 3.52 -28.82 11.08
N SER A 287 4.71 -28.23 11.22
CA SER A 287 5.78 -28.78 12.08
C SER A 287 5.77 -28.24 13.51
N ASN A 288 4.93 -27.23 13.76
CA ASN A 288 4.76 -26.58 15.07
C ASN A 288 3.46 -27.00 15.79
N ASP A 289 2.67 -27.89 15.17
CA ASP A 289 1.51 -28.59 15.76
C ASP A 289 1.88 -29.99 16.25
#